data_AF-A0A520G2S4-F1
#
_entry.id   AF-A0A520G2S4-F1
#
_cell.length_a   1.000
_cell.length_b   1.000
_cell.length_c   1.000
_cell.angle_alpha   90.00
_cell.angle_beta   90.00
_cell.angle_gamma   90.00
#
_symmetry.space_group_name_H-M   'P 1'
#
loop_
_entity.id
_entity.type
_entity.pdbx_description
1 polymer ?
#
loop_
_entity_poly.entity_id
_entity_poly.type
_entity_poly.pdbx_seq_one_letter_code
_entity_poly.pdbx_strand_id
1 'polypeptide(L)'
;AVRMLEMAHRQHGKLPWATLFQPAIQLAEGGFRVSPRLNTLLQAEQHLKKDPTAAAYFFKPDGTPVDVGTTLRNPALGAVLREIAANGSRALHEGPVAAAIVAKVRGHATNPGVLSTTDLAGYQAKKREPLCHDYTAHARAYVICGMPPPSSGAIAVGQILGILARTPGATLPPGEGVASPAGPAPSADWLHYYTEAARLAFADRAQYLGDPDFVQPPAGGWASLLAPAYLDERARLIGAQSMKTAQPGNPGGVRTGAAPMPDQPEYGTSHISIVDASGNALAMTTTIEDQFGARQMVSVNGLAGGFLLNNELTDFSFAPADAQGRPGCRRSAPAGRCPCRTPAWATWTSAGACPARPGWRPGGPARRPAQS
;
A
#
# COMPACT_ATOMS: atom_id res chain seq x y z
N ALA A 1 -5.79 7.12 -7.64
CA ALA A 1 -6.85 6.08 -7.57
C ALA A 1 -7.87 6.18 -8.71
N VAL A 2 -8.57 7.31 -8.89
CA VAL A 2 -9.71 7.40 -9.84
C VAL A 2 -9.36 7.04 -11.29
N ARG A 3 -8.22 7.50 -11.85
CA ARG A 3 -7.80 7.09 -13.22
C ARG A 3 -7.62 5.57 -13.36
N MET A 4 -7.13 4.89 -12.31
CA MET A 4 -6.99 3.43 -12.32
C MET A 4 -8.37 2.75 -12.28
N LEU A 5 -9.29 3.23 -11.44
CA LEU A 5 -10.66 2.70 -11.37
C LEU A 5 -11.40 2.88 -12.69
N GLU A 6 -11.25 4.04 -13.34
CA GLU A 6 -11.81 4.29 -14.68
C GLU A 6 -11.20 3.35 -15.72
N MET A 7 -9.87 3.15 -15.71
CA MET A 7 -9.20 2.19 -16.59
C MET A 7 -9.72 0.75 -16.38
N ALA A 8 -9.86 0.32 -15.12
CA ALA A 8 -10.38 -1.00 -14.78
C ALA A 8 -11.85 -1.17 -15.19
N HIS A 9 -12.68 -0.15 -14.98
CA HIS A 9 -14.08 -0.16 -15.41
C HIS A 9 -14.22 -0.22 -16.93
N ARG A 10 -13.42 0.53 -17.69
CA ARG A 10 -13.43 0.43 -19.16
C ARG A 10 -13.04 -0.96 -19.68
N GLN A 11 -12.14 -1.66 -18.97
CA GLN A 11 -11.66 -2.99 -19.38
C GLN A 11 -12.58 -4.13 -18.94
N HIS A 12 -13.21 -4.01 -17.76
CA HIS A 12 -13.87 -5.14 -17.10
C HIS A 12 -15.27 -4.81 -16.54
N GLY A 13 -15.69 -3.54 -16.57
CA GLY A 13 -16.97 -3.09 -16.02
C GLY A 13 -18.16 -3.50 -16.87
N LYS A 14 -19.23 -3.93 -16.20
CA LYS A 14 -20.52 -4.29 -16.83
C LYS A 14 -21.63 -3.28 -16.57
N LEU A 15 -21.65 -2.69 -15.37
CA LEU A 15 -22.65 -1.69 -14.99
C LEU A 15 -22.24 -0.30 -15.49
N PRO A 16 -23.20 0.61 -15.75
CA PRO A 16 -22.88 1.99 -16.11
C PRO A 16 -21.99 2.67 -15.06
N TRP A 17 -20.96 3.41 -15.52
CA TRP A 17 -20.00 4.09 -14.64
C TRP A 17 -20.69 4.95 -13.58
N ALA A 18 -21.62 5.81 -14.02
CA ALA A 18 -22.31 6.77 -13.16
C ALA A 18 -23.10 6.11 -12.02
N THR A 19 -23.67 4.92 -12.24
CA THR A 19 -24.49 4.24 -11.23
C THR A 19 -23.65 3.71 -10.06
N LEU A 20 -22.37 3.44 -10.29
CA LEU A 20 -21.46 2.92 -9.26
C LEU A 20 -21.14 3.95 -8.16
N PHE A 21 -21.33 5.24 -8.44
CA PHE A 21 -21.06 6.33 -7.50
C PHE A 21 -22.25 6.66 -6.60
N GLN A 22 -23.46 6.24 -6.95
CA GLN A 22 -24.69 6.64 -6.26
C GLN A 22 -24.68 6.33 -4.76
N PRO A 23 -24.27 5.12 -4.30
CA PRO A 23 -24.20 4.85 -2.86
C PRO A 23 -23.23 5.77 -2.12
N ALA A 24 -22.08 6.09 -2.72
CA ALA A 24 -21.09 6.97 -2.13
C ALA A 24 -21.57 8.43 -2.10
N ILE A 25 -22.25 8.90 -3.14
CA ILE A 25 -22.87 10.23 -3.20
C ILE A 25 -23.94 10.37 -2.11
N GLN A 26 -24.82 9.37 -1.96
CA GLN A 26 -25.85 9.36 -0.92
C GLN A 26 -25.26 9.40 0.50
N LEU A 27 -24.20 8.62 0.76
CA LEU A 27 -23.50 8.64 2.04
C LEU A 27 -22.79 9.97 2.29
N ALA A 28 -22.20 10.58 1.26
CA ALA A 28 -21.54 11.87 1.41
C ALA A 28 -22.56 12.98 1.73
N GLU A 29 -23.73 12.98 1.09
CA GLU A 29 -24.70 14.07 1.21
C GLU A 29 -25.69 13.88 2.37
N GLY A 30 -26.23 12.67 2.51
CA GLY A 30 -27.12 12.30 3.62
C GLY A 30 -26.36 12.12 4.94
N GLY A 31 -25.09 11.74 4.84
CA GLY A 31 -24.16 11.53 5.94
C GLY A 31 -24.09 10.09 6.41
N PHE A 32 -23.08 9.81 7.22
CA PHE A 32 -22.87 8.51 7.86
C PHE A 32 -22.69 8.69 9.37
N ARG A 33 -23.00 7.63 10.14
CA ARG A 33 -22.79 7.61 11.59
C ARG A 33 -21.31 7.43 11.89
N VAL A 34 -20.73 8.34 12.67
CA VAL A 34 -19.35 8.23 13.15
C VAL A 34 -19.19 6.92 13.89
N SER A 35 -18.25 6.08 13.43
CA SER A 35 -17.99 4.78 14.05
C SER A 35 -17.05 4.92 15.25
N PRO A 36 -17.04 3.94 16.18
CA PRO A 36 -16.04 3.88 17.25
C PRO A 36 -14.61 3.98 16.71
N ARG A 37 -14.32 3.28 15.61
CA ARG A 37 -12.99 3.31 14.97
C ARG A 37 -12.61 4.72 14.52
N LEU A 38 -13.49 5.43 13.80
CA LEU A 38 -13.19 6.80 13.35
C LEU A 38 -12.94 7.71 14.55
N ASN A 39 -13.79 7.64 15.58
CA ASN A 39 -13.62 8.45 16.79
C ASN A 39 -12.28 8.14 17.50
N THR A 40 -11.91 6.86 17.67
CA THR A 40 -10.61 6.47 18.25
C THR A 40 -9.43 7.02 17.45
N LEU A 41 -9.48 6.96 16.12
CA LEU A 41 -8.43 7.53 15.27
C LEU A 41 -8.34 9.06 15.43
N LEU A 42 -9.48 9.75 15.53
CA LEU A 42 -9.51 11.20 15.77
C LEU A 42 -9.02 11.59 17.17
N GLN A 43 -9.26 10.75 18.19
CA GLN A 43 -8.73 10.96 19.53
C GLN A 43 -7.20 10.85 19.58
N ALA A 44 -6.64 9.91 18.82
CA ALA A 44 -5.19 9.68 18.76
C ALA A 44 -4.45 10.72 17.88
N GLU A 45 -5.16 11.43 17.01
CA GLU A 45 -4.56 12.33 16.03
C GLU A 45 -4.29 13.74 16.61
N GLN A 46 -3.03 14.18 16.52
CA GLN A 46 -2.56 15.44 17.11
C GLN A 46 -2.45 16.58 16.10
N HIS A 47 -2.29 16.27 14.81
CA HIS A 47 -1.93 17.21 13.77
C HIS A 47 -3.11 17.62 12.89
N LEU A 48 -4.12 16.75 12.75
CA LEU A 48 -5.29 17.05 11.90
C LEU A 48 -6.04 18.32 12.30
N LYS A 49 -6.10 18.64 13.60
CA LYS A 49 -6.72 19.88 14.11
C LYS A 49 -5.98 21.15 13.70
N LYS A 50 -4.71 21.05 13.25
CA LYS A 50 -3.92 22.19 12.76
C LYS A 50 -4.39 22.67 11.39
N ASP A 51 -5.12 21.82 10.65
CA ASP A 51 -5.80 22.20 9.42
C ASP A 51 -7.19 22.73 9.76
N PRO A 52 -7.51 24.02 9.53
CA PRO A 52 -8.79 24.59 9.96
C PRO A 52 -9.99 23.95 9.28
N THR A 53 -9.84 23.48 8.04
CA THR A 53 -10.92 22.81 7.30
C THR A 53 -11.20 21.43 7.89
N ALA A 54 -10.16 20.66 8.18
CA ALA A 54 -10.31 19.36 8.83
C ALA A 54 -10.79 19.51 10.29
N ALA A 55 -10.32 20.54 11.01
CA ALA A 55 -10.73 20.86 12.37
C ALA A 55 -12.24 21.07 12.45
N ALA A 56 -12.77 21.95 11.59
CA ALA A 56 -14.20 22.25 11.52
C ALA A 56 -15.06 21.05 11.11
N TYR A 57 -14.48 20.09 10.39
CA TYR A 57 -15.19 18.91 9.90
C TYR A 57 -15.21 17.76 10.90
N PHE A 58 -14.09 17.48 11.58
CA PHE A 58 -13.93 16.29 12.43
C PHE A 58 -14.00 16.56 13.93
N PHE A 59 -13.97 17.82 14.36
CA PHE A 59 -13.88 18.18 15.77
C PHE A 59 -14.94 19.19 16.17
N LYS A 60 -15.32 19.14 17.45
CA LYS A 60 -16.18 20.10 18.12
C LYS A 60 -15.38 21.37 18.44
N PRO A 61 -16.04 22.50 18.76
CA PRO A 61 -15.35 23.77 19.07
C PRO A 61 -14.36 23.69 20.24
N ASP A 62 -14.57 22.77 21.18
CA ASP A 62 -13.64 22.48 22.30
C ASP A 62 -12.40 21.67 21.88
N GLY A 63 -12.29 21.34 20.58
CA GLY A 63 -11.21 20.54 20.02
C GLY A 63 -11.36 19.04 20.25
N THR A 64 -12.43 18.55 20.87
CA THR A 64 -12.67 17.10 21.00
C THR A 64 -13.27 16.53 19.72
N PRO A 65 -13.03 15.25 19.37
CA PRO A 65 -13.62 14.65 18.17
C PRO A 65 -15.14 14.65 18.18
N VAL A 66 -15.75 14.62 16.99
CA VAL A 66 -17.19 14.34 16.85
C VAL A 66 -17.56 13.00 17.51
N ASP A 67 -18.69 12.99 18.21
CA ASP A 67 -19.09 11.85 19.04
C ASP A 67 -19.52 10.65 18.17
N VAL A 68 -19.25 9.44 18.66
CA VAL A 68 -19.74 8.20 18.04
C VAL A 68 -21.25 8.27 17.86
N GLY A 69 -21.73 7.88 16.67
CA GLY A 69 -23.15 7.96 16.31
C GLY A 69 -23.60 9.33 15.80
N THR A 70 -22.78 10.38 15.86
CA THR A 70 -23.09 11.65 15.18
C THR A 70 -23.18 11.43 13.67
N THR A 71 -24.15 12.06 13.00
CA THR A 71 -24.25 12.01 11.53
C THR A 71 -23.34 13.07 10.92
N LEU A 72 -22.27 12.62 10.25
CA LEU A 72 -21.32 13.49 9.58
C LEU A 72 -21.63 13.55 8.08
N ARG A 73 -21.77 14.77 7.54
CA ARG A 73 -22.14 15.02 6.13
C ARG A 73 -21.02 15.75 5.39
N ASN A 74 -20.73 15.32 4.17
CA ASN A 74 -19.73 15.90 3.27
C ASN A 74 -20.32 16.24 1.88
N PRO A 75 -21.14 17.29 1.76
CA PRO A 75 -21.70 17.68 0.47
C PRO A 75 -20.61 18.07 -0.55
N ALA A 76 -19.44 18.51 -0.10
CA ALA A 76 -18.27 18.76 -0.95
C ALA A 76 -17.84 17.50 -1.72
N LEU A 77 -17.69 16.40 -0.98
CA LEU A 77 -17.30 15.12 -1.54
C LEU A 77 -18.42 14.59 -2.43
N GLY A 78 -19.68 14.76 -2.04
CA GLY A 78 -20.84 14.45 -2.87
C GLY A 78 -20.77 15.12 -4.25
N ALA A 79 -20.50 16.43 -4.27
CA ALA A 79 -20.33 17.19 -5.51
C ALA A 79 -19.17 16.65 -6.37
N VAL A 80 -18.01 16.36 -5.78
CA VAL A 80 -16.88 15.77 -6.52
C VAL A 80 -17.23 14.40 -7.10
N LEU A 81 -17.92 13.55 -6.34
CA LEU A 81 -18.32 12.22 -6.79
C LEU A 81 -19.35 12.28 -7.93
N ARG A 82 -20.26 13.26 -7.92
CA ARG A 82 -21.18 13.52 -9.04
C ARG A 82 -20.42 13.95 -10.31
N GLU A 83 -19.45 14.85 -10.16
CA GLU A 83 -18.61 15.28 -11.28
C GLU A 83 -17.81 14.10 -11.86
N ILE A 84 -17.28 13.22 -11.02
CA ILE A 84 -16.59 12.01 -11.49
C ILE A 84 -17.57 11.06 -12.18
N ALA A 85 -18.80 10.92 -11.66
CA ALA A 85 -19.82 10.08 -12.27
C ALA A 85 -20.23 10.57 -13.67
N ALA A 86 -20.28 11.89 -13.88
CA ALA A 86 -20.66 12.50 -15.15
C ALA A 86 -19.49 12.60 -16.15
N ASN A 87 -18.32 13.03 -15.68
CA ASN A 87 -17.20 13.47 -16.52
C ASN A 87 -15.97 12.54 -16.42
N GLY A 88 -16.09 11.42 -15.71
CA GLY A 88 -15.01 10.46 -15.51
C GLY A 88 -13.88 11.02 -14.64
N SER A 89 -12.69 10.42 -14.76
CA SER A 89 -11.57 10.78 -13.88
C SER A 89 -11.03 12.21 -14.07
N ARG A 90 -11.32 12.84 -15.21
CA ARG A 90 -10.90 14.22 -15.52
C ARG A 90 -11.45 15.22 -14.51
N ALA A 91 -12.64 14.99 -13.96
CA ALA A 91 -13.25 15.82 -12.93
C ALA A 91 -12.37 16.05 -11.68
N LEU A 92 -11.49 15.09 -11.35
CA LEU A 92 -10.56 15.19 -10.22
C LEU A 92 -9.20 15.78 -10.63
N HIS A 93 -8.75 15.51 -11.86
CA HIS A 93 -7.38 15.78 -12.32
C HIS A 93 -7.24 17.07 -13.11
N GLU A 94 -8.36 17.66 -13.53
CA GLU A 94 -8.43 18.90 -14.29
C GLU A 94 -9.46 19.84 -13.64
N GLY A 95 -9.46 21.11 -14.06
CA GLY A 95 -10.48 22.07 -13.66
C GLY A 95 -10.45 22.46 -12.17
N PRO A 96 -11.61 22.83 -11.58
CA PRO A 96 -11.68 23.44 -10.25
C PRO A 96 -11.16 22.55 -9.11
N VAL A 97 -11.42 21.24 -9.14
CA VAL A 97 -10.94 20.33 -8.09
C VAL A 97 -9.42 20.21 -8.13
N ALA A 98 -8.83 20.09 -9.32
CA ALA A 98 -7.38 20.07 -9.48
C ALA A 98 -6.73 21.39 -9.03
N ALA A 99 -7.34 22.52 -9.35
CA ALA A 99 -6.89 23.83 -8.89
C ALA A 99 -6.95 23.93 -7.35
N ALA A 100 -8.00 23.40 -6.71
CA ALA A 100 -8.13 23.39 -5.26
C ALA A 100 -7.10 22.50 -4.56
N ILE A 101 -6.79 21.33 -5.13
CA ILE A 101 -5.71 20.47 -4.65
C ILE A 101 -4.38 21.23 -4.68
N VAL A 102 -4.06 21.85 -5.82
CA VAL A 102 -2.80 22.62 -6.00
C VAL A 102 -2.74 23.82 -5.05
N ALA A 103 -3.85 24.56 -4.91
CA ALA A 103 -3.93 25.68 -3.99
C ALA A 103 -3.70 25.23 -2.54
N LYS A 104 -4.27 24.09 -2.13
CA LYS A 104 -4.04 23.54 -0.78
C LYS A 104 -2.58 23.21 -0.53
N VAL A 105 -1.95 22.50 -1.48
CA VAL A 105 -0.54 22.08 -1.37
C VAL A 105 0.42 23.27 -1.37
N ARG A 106 0.26 24.21 -2.32
CA ARG A 106 1.14 25.38 -2.45
C ARG A 106 0.90 26.43 -1.38
N GLY A 107 -0.31 26.52 -0.85
CA GLY A 107 -0.71 27.47 0.18
C GLY A 107 -0.37 27.03 1.61
N HIS A 108 0.30 25.89 1.80
CA HIS A 108 0.65 25.43 3.14
C HIS A 108 1.61 26.41 3.85
N ALA A 109 1.22 26.90 5.03
CA ALA A 109 1.84 28.06 5.67
C ALA A 109 3.35 27.94 5.96
N THR A 110 3.82 26.73 6.32
CA THR A 110 5.22 26.51 6.74
C THR A 110 5.99 25.56 5.82
N ASN A 111 5.31 24.95 4.84
CA ASN A 111 5.90 23.93 3.97
C ASN A 111 5.15 23.87 2.64
N PRO A 112 5.20 24.96 1.83
CA PRO A 112 4.50 25.01 0.55
C PRO A 112 5.08 23.96 -0.41
N GLY A 113 4.23 23.04 -0.88
CA GLY A 113 4.62 22.03 -1.86
C GLY A 113 4.69 22.58 -3.28
N VAL A 114 5.23 21.79 -4.21
CA VAL A 114 5.48 22.23 -5.60
C VAL A 114 4.46 21.73 -6.63
N LEU A 115 3.49 20.91 -6.21
CA LEU A 115 2.48 20.29 -7.08
C LEU A 115 1.82 21.31 -8.01
N SER A 116 1.72 21.00 -9.30
CA SER A 116 1.06 21.83 -10.32
C SER A 116 -0.17 21.15 -10.91
N THR A 117 -1.03 21.93 -11.57
CA THR A 117 -2.17 21.38 -12.31
C THR A 117 -1.70 20.54 -13.50
N THR A 118 -0.54 20.85 -14.08
CA THR A 118 0.10 20.05 -15.13
C THR A 118 0.46 18.66 -14.62
N ASP A 119 0.96 18.53 -13.39
CA ASP A 119 1.26 17.23 -12.77
C ASP A 119 0.00 16.36 -12.67
N LEU A 120 -1.11 16.96 -12.23
CA LEU A 120 -2.40 16.26 -12.11
C LEU A 120 -2.98 15.87 -13.47
N ALA A 121 -2.96 16.79 -14.44
CA ALA A 121 -3.48 16.56 -15.79
C ALA A 121 -2.66 15.49 -16.53
N GLY A 122 -1.33 15.50 -16.36
CA GLY A 122 -0.40 14.56 -17.00
C GLY A 122 -0.34 13.17 -16.38
N TYR A 123 -0.86 12.97 -15.16
CA TYR A 123 -0.78 11.69 -14.45
C TYR A 123 -1.49 10.56 -15.20
N GLN A 124 -0.84 9.44 -15.50
CA GLN A 124 -1.50 8.27 -16.10
C GLN A 124 -1.46 7.05 -15.18
N ALA A 125 -2.57 6.32 -15.12
CA ALA A 125 -2.58 5.00 -14.51
C ALA A 125 -1.87 4.01 -15.44
N LYS A 126 -0.99 3.17 -14.90
CA LYS A 126 -0.24 2.17 -15.67
C LYS A 126 -0.75 0.77 -15.33
N LYS A 127 -1.07 -0.01 -16.37
CA LYS A 127 -1.23 -1.47 -16.26
C LYS A 127 0.15 -2.11 -16.25
N ARG A 128 0.39 -3.05 -15.34
CA ARG A 128 1.66 -3.78 -15.23
C ARG A 128 1.35 -5.27 -15.13
N GLU A 129 2.21 -6.08 -15.75
CA GLU A 129 2.13 -7.54 -15.60
C GLU A 129 2.42 -7.93 -14.15
N PRO A 130 1.61 -8.82 -13.55
CA PRO A 130 1.82 -9.25 -12.18
C PRO A 130 3.14 -10.03 -12.04
N LEU A 131 3.79 -9.90 -10.89
CA LEU A 131 4.89 -10.78 -10.53
C LEU A 131 4.32 -12.01 -9.83
N CYS A 132 4.50 -13.18 -10.42
CA CYS A 132 4.03 -14.45 -9.88
C CYS A 132 5.20 -15.39 -9.57
N HIS A 133 5.04 -16.23 -8.55
CA HIS A 133 5.98 -17.29 -8.22
C HIS A 133 5.26 -18.51 -7.68
N ASP A 134 5.83 -19.69 -7.93
CA ASP A 134 5.32 -20.95 -7.42
C ASP A 134 5.67 -21.10 -5.94
N TYR A 135 4.73 -21.65 -5.17
CA TYR A 135 4.91 -21.95 -3.76
C TYR A 135 4.18 -23.23 -3.39
N THR A 136 4.88 -24.15 -2.73
CA THR A 136 4.28 -25.40 -2.24
C THR A 136 4.15 -25.35 -0.73
N ALA A 137 2.91 -25.49 -0.23
CA ALA A 137 2.63 -25.61 1.20
C ALA A 137 1.74 -26.82 1.46
N HIS A 138 2.11 -27.65 2.44
CA HIS A 138 1.38 -28.86 2.82
C HIS A 138 1.03 -29.76 1.61
N ALA A 139 2.02 -30.00 0.74
CA ALA A 139 1.89 -30.76 -0.51
C ALA A 139 0.88 -30.20 -1.54
N ARG A 140 0.45 -28.94 -1.39
CA ARG A 140 -0.36 -28.22 -2.38
C ARG A 140 0.49 -27.16 -3.08
N ALA A 141 0.41 -27.14 -4.40
CA ALA A 141 1.07 -26.14 -5.23
C ALA A 141 0.16 -24.91 -5.43
N TYR A 142 0.73 -23.74 -5.21
CA TYR A 142 0.11 -22.44 -5.38
C TYR A 142 0.94 -21.60 -6.35
N VAL A 143 0.27 -20.72 -7.07
CA VAL A 143 0.88 -19.59 -7.75
C VAL A 143 0.49 -18.34 -6.97
N ILE A 144 1.50 -17.67 -6.42
CA ILE A 144 1.31 -16.43 -5.65
C ILE A 144 1.65 -15.27 -6.57
N CYS A 145 0.65 -14.44 -6.85
CA CYS A 145 0.81 -13.27 -7.70
C CYS A 145 0.63 -11.98 -6.90
N GLY A 146 1.41 -10.96 -7.24
CA GLY A 146 1.24 -9.64 -6.66
C GLY A 146 1.77 -8.54 -7.57
N MET A 147 1.70 -7.30 -7.07
CA MET A 147 2.14 -6.14 -7.83
C MET A 147 3.67 -6.12 -7.98
N PRO A 148 4.21 -5.96 -9.21
CA PRO A 148 5.64 -5.75 -9.42
C PRO A 148 6.07 -4.36 -8.91
N PRO A 149 7.38 -4.04 -8.94
CA PRO A 149 7.89 -2.68 -8.74
C PRO A 149 7.07 -1.63 -9.52
N PRO A 150 6.76 -0.46 -8.94
CA PRO A 150 7.33 0.11 -7.70
C PRO A 150 6.80 -0.53 -6.40
N SER A 151 5.87 -1.48 -6.46
CA SER A 151 5.52 -2.28 -5.28
C SER A 151 6.64 -3.26 -4.93
N SER A 152 6.89 -3.41 -3.64
CA SER A 152 7.84 -4.36 -3.05
C SER A 152 7.19 -5.62 -2.50
N GLY A 153 5.86 -5.66 -2.41
CA GLY A 153 5.11 -6.69 -1.69
C GLY A 153 5.30 -8.10 -2.26
N ALA A 154 5.14 -8.26 -3.58
CA ALA A 154 5.25 -9.56 -4.22
C ALA A 154 6.64 -10.18 -4.08
N ILE A 155 7.70 -9.36 -4.25
CA ILE A 155 9.09 -9.81 -4.10
C ILE A 155 9.39 -10.14 -2.64
N ALA A 156 9.03 -9.27 -1.70
CA ALA A 156 9.32 -9.51 -0.28
C ALA A 156 8.61 -10.77 0.22
N VAL A 157 7.32 -10.95 -0.07
CA VAL A 157 6.58 -12.17 0.31
C VAL A 157 7.18 -13.40 -0.37
N GLY A 158 7.48 -13.33 -1.67
CA GLY A 158 8.08 -14.45 -2.38
C GLY A 158 9.47 -14.82 -1.86
N GLN A 159 10.28 -13.84 -1.46
CA GLN A 159 11.57 -14.08 -0.82
C GLN A 159 11.40 -14.73 0.56
N ILE A 160 10.49 -14.22 1.39
CA ILE A 160 10.24 -14.78 2.72
C ILE A 160 9.82 -16.24 2.63
N LEU A 161 8.81 -16.52 1.80
CA LEU A 161 8.29 -17.87 1.62
C LEU A 161 9.30 -18.78 0.94
N GLY A 162 10.01 -18.27 -0.07
CA GLY A 162 11.04 -19.00 -0.79
C GLY A 162 12.25 -19.37 0.06
N ILE A 163 12.70 -18.48 0.95
CA ILE A 163 13.75 -18.75 1.94
C ILE A 163 13.22 -19.73 2.99
N LEU A 164 12.04 -19.48 3.57
CA LEU A 164 11.44 -20.36 4.58
C LEU A 164 11.31 -21.80 4.10
N ALA A 165 10.90 -22.00 2.84
CA ALA A 165 10.77 -23.31 2.19
C ALA A 165 12.10 -24.10 2.11
N ARG A 166 13.25 -23.45 2.30
CA ARG A 166 14.60 -24.05 2.28
C ARG A 166 15.19 -24.25 3.67
N THR A 167 14.39 -24.01 4.70
CA THR A 167 14.79 -24.20 6.10
C THR A 167 14.01 -25.34 6.74
N PRO A 168 14.46 -25.88 7.89
CA PRO A 168 13.66 -26.82 8.67
C PRO A 168 12.26 -26.29 9.04
N GLY A 169 12.08 -24.96 9.09
CA GLY A 169 10.80 -24.31 9.34
C GLY A 169 9.68 -24.69 8.36
N ALA A 170 10.01 -25.12 7.13
CA ALA A 170 9.03 -25.52 6.13
C ALA A 170 8.17 -26.72 6.53
N THR A 171 8.71 -27.59 7.40
CA THR A 171 8.08 -28.85 7.82
C THR A 171 7.67 -28.87 9.29
N LEU A 172 7.88 -27.77 10.02
CA LEU A 172 7.51 -27.72 11.44
C LEU A 172 5.99 -27.72 11.62
N PRO A 173 5.46 -28.47 12.59
CA PRO A 173 4.05 -28.45 12.90
C PRO A 173 3.65 -27.09 13.53
N PRO A 174 2.36 -26.73 13.50
CA PRO A 174 1.83 -25.68 14.36
C PRO A 174 2.19 -25.93 15.83
N GLY A 175 2.40 -24.86 16.60
CA GLY A 175 2.69 -24.94 18.02
C GLY A 175 1.49 -25.46 18.82
N GLU A 176 1.77 -26.39 19.73
CA GLU A 176 0.78 -26.90 20.68
C GLU A 176 0.47 -25.85 21.77
N GLY A 177 -0.78 -25.77 22.22
CA GLY A 177 -1.16 -25.03 23.43
C GLY A 177 -1.33 -23.51 23.31
N VAL A 178 -1.07 -22.90 22.14
CA VAL A 178 -1.36 -21.47 21.94
C VAL A 178 -2.71 -21.32 21.23
N ALA A 179 -3.75 -21.08 22.03
CA ALA A 179 -5.08 -20.79 21.51
C ALA A 179 -5.05 -19.52 20.66
N SER A 180 -5.34 -19.65 19.37
CA SER A 180 -5.66 -18.53 18.49
C SER A 180 -7.06 -18.70 17.91
N PRO A 181 -7.83 -17.61 17.73
CA PRO A 181 -9.13 -17.65 17.06
C PRO A 181 -9.08 -18.22 15.64
N ALA A 182 -7.89 -18.31 15.04
CA ALA A 182 -7.65 -18.79 13.67
C ALA A 182 -7.05 -20.22 13.62
N GLY A 183 -7.07 -20.98 14.72
CA GLY A 183 -6.46 -22.32 14.81
C GLY A 183 -5.15 -22.35 15.59
N PRO A 184 -4.37 -23.44 15.55
CA PRO A 184 -3.14 -23.55 16.33
C PRO A 184 -2.10 -22.52 15.86
N ALA A 185 -1.51 -21.78 16.80
CA ALA A 185 -0.55 -20.75 16.47
C ALA A 185 0.78 -21.34 15.96
N PRO A 186 1.63 -20.60 15.23
CA PRO A 186 2.94 -21.09 14.84
C PRO A 186 3.84 -21.36 16.05
N SER A 187 4.68 -22.40 15.99
CA SER A 187 5.67 -22.71 17.03
C SER A 187 6.76 -21.64 17.12
N ALA A 188 7.47 -21.57 18.25
CA ALA A 188 8.59 -20.63 18.42
C ALA A 188 9.69 -20.85 17.37
N ASP A 189 10.00 -22.12 17.06
CA ASP A 189 10.98 -22.48 16.04
C ASP A 189 10.53 -22.04 14.64
N TRP A 190 9.24 -22.22 14.30
CA TRP A 190 8.69 -21.73 13.04
C TRP A 190 8.79 -20.21 12.95
N LEU A 191 8.45 -19.49 14.04
CA LEU A 191 8.55 -18.04 14.11
C LEU A 191 10.00 -17.57 13.97
N HIS A 192 10.97 -18.29 14.54
CA HIS A 192 12.39 -18.01 14.34
C HIS A 192 12.75 -18.04 12.85
N TYR A 193 12.52 -19.16 12.15
CA TYR A 193 12.82 -19.26 10.72
C TYR A 193 12.08 -18.22 9.87
N TYR A 194 10.79 -17.99 10.14
CA TYR A 194 10.00 -16.97 9.45
C TYR A 194 10.56 -15.55 9.67
N THR A 195 10.91 -15.20 10.91
CA THR A 195 11.42 -13.85 11.22
C THR A 195 12.82 -13.62 10.65
N GLU A 196 13.69 -14.63 10.66
CA GLU A 196 15.02 -14.56 10.04
C GLU A 196 14.93 -14.44 8.50
N ALA A 197 14.03 -15.20 7.87
CA ALA A 197 13.72 -15.05 6.44
C ALA A 197 13.17 -13.65 6.12
N ALA A 198 12.28 -13.12 6.95
CA ALA A 198 11.78 -11.76 6.84
C ALA A 198 12.89 -10.71 6.96
N ARG A 199 13.80 -10.84 7.93
CA ARG A 199 14.95 -9.93 8.05
C ARG A 199 15.77 -9.88 6.76
N LEU A 200 16.09 -11.04 6.18
CA LEU A 200 16.86 -11.13 4.93
C LEU A 200 16.13 -10.50 3.74
N ALA A 201 14.83 -10.76 3.58
CA ALA A 201 14.01 -10.20 2.51
C ALA A 201 13.83 -8.68 2.65
N PHE A 202 13.67 -8.17 3.88
CA PHE A 202 13.57 -6.73 4.11
C PHE A 202 14.89 -5.99 3.88
N ALA A 203 16.04 -6.64 4.17
CA ALA A 203 17.35 -6.10 3.81
C ALA A 203 17.49 -5.95 2.28
N ASP A 204 17.10 -6.97 1.51
CA ASP A 204 17.09 -6.91 0.04
C ASP A 204 16.10 -5.86 -0.50
N ARG A 205 14.91 -5.78 0.10
CA ARG A 205 13.88 -4.77 -0.22
C ARG A 205 14.41 -3.34 -0.05
N ALA A 206 15.17 -3.08 1.01
CA ALA A 206 15.75 -1.78 1.30
C ALA A 206 16.89 -1.42 0.34
N GLN A 207 17.62 -2.43 -0.13
CA GLN A 207 18.75 -2.27 -1.03
C GLN A 207 18.35 -2.09 -2.50
N TYR A 208 17.43 -2.91 -3.01
CA TYR A 208 17.21 -3.06 -4.46
C TYR A 208 15.88 -2.48 -4.97
N LEU A 209 14.81 -2.51 -4.17
CA LEU A 209 13.46 -2.26 -4.70
C LEU A 209 13.15 -0.77 -4.82
N GLY A 210 12.95 -0.33 -6.06
CA GLY A 210 12.74 1.05 -6.51
C GLY A 210 11.63 1.16 -7.57
N ASP A 211 11.37 2.39 -8.03
CA ASP A 211 10.57 2.60 -9.25
C ASP A 211 11.31 2.02 -10.48
N PRO A 212 10.73 1.04 -11.20
CA PRO A 212 11.38 0.42 -12.36
C PRO A 212 11.62 1.38 -13.52
N ASP A 213 10.94 2.54 -13.56
CA ASP A 213 11.19 3.55 -14.59
C ASP A 213 12.50 4.33 -14.29
N PHE A 214 13.09 4.17 -13.10
CA PHE A 214 14.27 4.91 -12.62
C PHE A 214 15.38 4.04 -12.00
N VAL A 215 15.08 2.79 -11.65
CA VAL A 215 16.00 1.88 -10.97
C VAL A 215 16.04 0.55 -11.73
N GLN A 216 17.26 0.10 -12.03
CA GLN A 216 17.47 -1.17 -12.71
C GLN A 216 17.34 -2.34 -11.73
N PRO A 217 16.69 -3.45 -12.12
CA PRO A 217 16.69 -4.65 -11.33
C PRO A 217 18.11 -5.24 -11.18
N PRO A 218 18.41 -5.90 -10.05
CA PRO A 218 19.61 -6.72 -9.96
C PRO A 218 19.62 -7.83 -11.01
N ALA A 219 20.80 -8.17 -11.52
CA ALA A 219 21.03 -9.21 -12.52
C ALA A 219 20.10 -9.15 -13.76
N GLY A 220 19.61 -7.96 -14.11
CA GLY A 220 18.80 -7.73 -15.31
C GLY A 220 17.30 -8.05 -15.18
N GLY A 221 16.83 -8.55 -14.02
CA GLY A 221 15.41 -8.83 -13.83
C GLY A 221 15.00 -8.96 -12.36
N TRP A 222 13.82 -8.42 -11.99
CA TRP A 222 13.34 -8.42 -10.60
C TRP A 222 13.15 -9.83 -10.02
N ALA A 223 12.95 -10.83 -10.88
CA ALA A 223 12.87 -12.23 -10.51
C ALA A 223 14.20 -12.81 -10.01
N SER A 224 15.34 -12.13 -10.22
CA SER A 224 16.64 -12.58 -9.69
C SER A 224 16.65 -12.68 -8.16
N LEU A 225 15.89 -11.80 -7.50
CA LEU A 225 15.67 -11.83 -6.04
C LEU A 225 14.85 -13.05 -5.58
N LEU A 226 14.17 -13.74 -6.50
CA LEU A 226 13.39 -14.95 -6.26
C LEU A 226 14.04 -16.20 -6.89
N ALA A 227 15.24 -16.08 -7.46
CA ALA A 227 15.90 -17.18 -8.13
C ALA A 227 16.25 -18.30 -7.12
N PRO A 228 16.01 -19.59 -7.44
CA PRO A 228 16.23 -20.69 -6.51
C PRO A 228 17.61 -20.71 -5.84
N ALA A 229 18.67 -20.53 -6.63
CA ALA A 229 20.05 -20.51 -6.13
C ALA A 229 20.31 -19.33 -5.17
N TYR A 230 19.71 -18.16 -5.44
CA TYR A 230 19.81 -17.01 -4.55
C TYR A 230 19.07 -17.27 -3.23
N LEU A 231 17.85 -17.82 -3.30
CA LEU A 231 17.10 -18.20 -2.10
C LEU A 231 17.83 -19.27 -1.25
N ASP A 232 18.54 -20.21 -1.88
CA ASP A 232 19.40 -21.19 -1.20
C ASP A 232 20.56 -20.51 -0.46
N GLU A 233 21.24 -19.56 -1.12
CA GLU A 233 22.31 -18.77 -0.50
C GLU A 233 21.81 -18.02 0.73
N ARG A 234 20.64 -17.37 0.61
CA ARG A 234 20.05 -16.60 1.71
C ARG A 234 19.62 -17.51 2.87
N ALA A 235 19.01 -18.68 2.58
CA ALA A 235 18.57 -19.62 3.61
C ALA A 235 19.72 -20.17 4.47
N ARG A 236 20.93 -20.35 3.90
CA ARG A 236 22.13 -20.80 4.64
C ARG A 236 22.59 -19.83 5.73
N LEU A 237 22.15 -18.58 5.70
CA LEU A 237 22.47 -17.58 6.72
C LEU A 237 21.64 -17.75 8.00
N ILE A 238 20.57 -18.55 7.95
CA ILE A 238 19.67 -18.75 9.09
C ILE A 238 20.22 -19.87 9.97
N GLY A 239 20.80 -19.49 11.11
CA GLY A 239 21.28 -20.40 12.14
C GLY A 239 20.27 -20.62 13.27
N ALA A 240 20.70 -21.32 14.33
CA ALA A 240 19.89 -21.57 15.52
C ALA A 240 19.64 -20.32 16.40
N GLN A 241 20.43 -19.27 16.21
CA GLN A 241 20.32 -18.00 16.95
C GLN A 241 19.92 -16.88 15.99
N SER A 242 19.25 -15.85 16.50
CA SER A 242 18.89 -14.71 15.65
C SER A 242 20.12 -13.99 15.12
N MET A 243 20.12 -13.68 13.83
CA MET A 243 21.14 -12.87 13.17
C MET A 243 21.12 -11.39 13.61
N LYS A 244 20.09 -10.98 14.36
CA LYS A 244 19.80 -9.61 14.78
C LYS A 244 19.54 -8.69 13.57
N THR A 245 20.60 -8.29 12.87
CA THR A 245 20.56 -7.39 11.72
C THR A 245 20.96 -8.14 10.45
N ALA A 246 20.04 -8.26 9.50
CA ALA A 246 20.33 -8.84 8.20
C ALA A 246 21.07 -7.85 7.29
N GLN A 247 22.06 -8.36 6.56
CA GLN A 247 22.69 -7.65 5.45
C GLN A 247 22.01 -8.03 4.12
N PRO A 248 21.87 -7.10 3.17
CA PRO A 248 21.36 -7.43 1.84
C PRO A 248 22.30 -8.43 1.14
N GLY A 249 21.73 -9.38 0.39
CA GLY A 249 22.50 -10.31 -0.42
C GLY A 249 22.97 -9.69 -1.73
N ASN A 250 23.65 -10.47 -2.58
CA ASN A 250 24.16 -10.01 -3.87
C ASN A 250 23.64 -10.90 -5.03
N PRO A 251 22.41 -10.66 -5.53
CA PRO A 251 21.85 -11.39 -6.66
C PRO A 251 22.58 -11.14 -8.00
N GLY A 252 23.54 -10.20 -8.07
CA GLY A 252 24.36 -9.90 -9.24
C GLY A 252 23.99 -8.63 -10.01
N GLY A 253 24.80 -8.29 -11.03
CA GLY A 253 24.52 -7.27 -12.06
C GLY A 253 24.63 -5.79 -11.65
N VAL A 254 24.04 -5.37 -10.52
CA VAL A 254 24.00 -3.97 -10.07
C VAL A 254 23.96 -3.90 -8.55
N ARG A 255 24.83 -3.09 -7.94
CA ARG A 255 24.72 -2.68 -6.52
C ARG A 255 24.21 -1.24 -6.46
N THR A 256 22.91 -1.07 -6.22
CA THR A 256 22.34 0.24 -5.87
C THR A 256 22.81 0.69 -4.48
N GLY A 257 22.74 1.97 -4.16
CA GLY A 257 23.02 2.43 -2.80
C GLY A 257 21.91 2.01 -1.84
N ALA A 258 22.26 1.71 -0.58
CA ALA A 258 21.26 1.56 0.46
C ALA A 258 20.54 2.91 0.65
N ALA A 259 19.21 2.89 0.68
CA ALA A 259 18.41 4.09 0.89
C ALA A 259 17.83 4.05 2.31
N PRO A 260 18.48 4.66 3.32
CA PRO A 260 17.96 4.66 4.68
C PRO A 260 16.60 5.32 4.69
N MET A 261 15.63 4.65 5.30
CA MET A 261 14.28 5.16 5.50
C MET A 261 14.14 5.60 6.95
N PRO A 262 13.50 6.75 7.22
CA PRO A 262 13.11 7.08 8.59
C PRO A 262 12.12 6.04 9.10
N ASP A 263 12.09 5.83 10.42
CA ASP A 263 11.02 5.03 11.03
C ASP A 263 9.70 5.77 10.87
N GLN A 264 8.71 5.13 10.26
CA GLN A 264 7.40 5.69 9.91
C GLN A 264 6.32 4.62 10.20
N PRO A 265 5.73 4.62 11.40
CA PRO A 265 4.61 3.73 11.71
C PRO A 265 3.34 4.22 10.97
N GLU A 266 2.90 3.47 9.96
CA GLU A 266 1.76 3.81 9.10
C GLU A 266 0.51 2.95 9.37
N TYR A 267 -0.67 3.58 9.48
CA TYR A 267 -1.94 2.88 9.70
C TYR A 267 -3.07 3.22 8.70
N GLY A 268 -2.75 3.86 7.57
CA GLY A 268 -3.71 4.55 6.68
C GLY A 268 -4.28 3.79 5.47
N THR A 269 -4.31 2.45 5.48
CA THR A 269 -4.68 1.69 4.26
C THR A 269 -5.99 0.91 4.37
N SER A 270 -6.71 0.80 3.25
CA SER A 270 -7.89 -0.06 3.09
C SER A 270 -7.66 -1.13 2.03
N HIS A 271 -8.32 -2.27 2.18
CA HIS A 271 -8.30 -3.34 1.20
C HIS A 271 -9.65 -4.02 1.10
N ILE A 272 -9.97 -4.42 -0.12
CA ILE A 272 -11.13 -5.22 -0.44
C ILE A 272 -10.72 -6.42 -1.27
N SER A 273 -11.41 -7.53 -1.00
CA SER A 273 -11.28 -8.82 -1.65
C SER A 273 -12.67 -9.25 -2.09
N ILE A 274 -12.88 -9.42 -3.40
CA ILE A 274 -14.19 -9.76 -3.97
C ILE A 274 -14.01 -10.97 -4.87
N VAL A 275 -14.92 -11.94 -4.77
CA VAL A 275 -15.10 -13.01 -5.75
C VAL A 275 -16.57 -13.02 -6.14
N ASP A 276 -16.87 -12.97 -7.44
CA ASP A 276 -18.25 -13.02 -7.93
C ASP A 276 -18.68 -14.44 -8.33
N ALA A 277 -19.97 -14.61 -8.61
CA ALA A 277 -20.54 -15.90 -9.02
C ALA A 277 -20.06 -16.39 -10.40
N SER A 278 -19.42 -15.53 -11.19
CA SER A 278 -18.80 -15.89 -12.48
C SER A 278 -17.32 -16.29 -12.32
N GLY A 279 -16.79 -16.33 -11.10
CA GLY A 279 -15.40 -16.67 -10.82
C GLY A 279 -14.41 -15.51 -11.01
N ASN A 280 -14.88 -14.28 -11.25
CA ASN A 280 -13.98 -13.13 -11.29
C ASN A 280 -13.52 -12.81 -9.87
N ALA A 281 -12.24 -12.49 -9.71
CA ALA A 281 -11.66 -12.08 -8.44
C ALA A 281 -10.99 -10.71 -8.52
N LEU A 282 -11.14 -9.93 -7.45
CA LEU A 282 -10.47 -8.65 -7.25
C LEU A 282 -9.78 -8.63 -5.89
N ALA A 283 -8.50 -8.29 -5.88
CA ALA A 283 -7.74 -7.90 -4.70
C ALA A 283 -7.29 -6.44 -4.88
N MET A 284 -7.91 -5.51 -4.17
CA MET A 284 -7.63 -4.07 -4.33
C MET A 284 -7.21 -3.45 -3.00
N THR A 285 -6.02 -2.85 -3.00
CA THR A 285 -5.51 -2.03 -1.90
C THR A 285 -5.49 -0.57 -2.32
N THR A 286 -6.02 0.32 -1.48
CA THR A 286 -5.97 1.76 -1.68
C THR A 286 -5.58 2.45 -0.38
N THR A 287 -4.77 3.51 -0.48
CA THR A 287 -4.16 4.18 0.67
C THR A 287 -4.03 5.68 0.43
N ILE A 288 -3.84 6.42 1.51
CA ILE A 288 -3.31 7.80 1.51
C ILE A 288 -2.00 7.86 2.32
N GLU A 289 -1.24 6.76 2.31
CA GLU A 289 -0.14 6.41 3.22
C GLU A 289 -0.60 6.21 4.68
N ASP A 290 -0.52 7.23 5.52
CA ASP A 290 -0.86 7.17 6.95
C ASP A 290 -2.32 7.55 7.23
N GLN A 291 -2.79 7.32 8.45
CA GLN A 291 -4.11 7.75 8.90
C GLN A 291 -4.27 9.25 8.65
N PHE A 292 -5.33 9.63 7.94
CA PHE A 292 -5.58 11.02 7.52
C PHE A 292 -4.49 11.65 6.61
N GLY A 293 -3.55 10.86 6.09
CA GLY A 293 -2.58 11.24 5.06
C GLY A 293 -1.69 12.42 5.44
N ALA A 294 -1.66 13.46 4.61
CA ALA A 294 -0.93 14.70 4.88
C ALA A 294 -1.62 15.60 5.92
N ARG A 295 -2.77 15.20 6.48
CA ARG A 295 -3.62 15.99 7.38
C ARG A 295 -4.11 17.30 6.75
N GLN A 296 -4.08 17.38 5.42
CA GLN A 296 -4.53 18.53 4.66
C GLN A 296 -5.86 18.19 3.97
N MET A 297 -6.93 18.84 4.40
CA MET A 297 -8.25 18.67 3.79
C MET A 297 -8.45 19.71 2.69
N VAL A 298 -8.70 19.23 1.47
CA VAL A 298 -9.09 20.07 0.35
C VAL A 298 -10.57 20.41 0.51
N SER A 299 -10.92 21.64 0.18
CA SER A 299 -11.91 22.48 0.84
C SER A 299 -13.27 21.85 1.25
N VAL A 300 -13.89 22.40 2.33
CA VAL A 300 -15.27 22.11 2.77
C VAL A 300 -16.01 23.36 3.32
N ASN A 301 -16.38 24.33 2.49
CA ASN A 301 -17.68 25.06 2.47
C ASN A 301 -17.64 26.38 1.66
N GLY A 302 -16.94 26.36 0.52
CA GLY A 302 -17.32 27.12 -0.67
C GLY A 302 -17.08 26.54 -2.10
N LEU A 303 -16.66 25.31 -2.40
CA LEU A 303 -16.39 24.16 -1.57
C LEU A 303 -15.12 23.41 -1.95
N ALA A 304 -14.65 23.47 -3.18
CA ALA A 304 -13.83 22.46 -3.85
C ALA A 304 -13.01 21.48 -2.98
N GLY A 305 -13.53 20.23 -2.86
CA GLY A 305 -12.73 19.01 -2.80
C GLY A 305 -12.65 18.25 -1.48
N GLY A 306 -13.72 18.19 -0.67
CA GLY A 306 -13.81 17.60 0.69
C GLY A 306 -13.25 16.21 0.93
N PHE A 307 -11.94 16.05 0.79
CA PHE A 307 -11.18 14.85 1.02
C PHE A 307 -9.79 15.25 1.52
N LEU A 308 -9.11 14.30 2.16
CA LEU A 308 -7.75 14.48 2.65
C LEU A 308 -6.74 14.14 1.55
N LEU A 309 -5.63 14.88 1.52
CA LEU A 309 -4.49 14.57 0.68
C LEU A 309 -3.63 13.47 1.33
N ASN A 310 -3.00 12.66 0.49
CA ASN A 310 -2.01 11.68 0.94
C ASN A 310 -0.67 12.34 1.26
N ASN A 311 0.16 11.67 2.04
CA ASN A 311 1.56 12.03 2.27
C ASN A 311 2.54 11.02 1.63
N GLU A 312 2.11 10.23 0.64
CA GLU A 312 2.84 9.08 0.10
C GLU A 312 4.29 9.36 -0.37
N LEU A 313 4.67 10.61 -0.62
CA LEU A 313 6.05 10.94 -0.98
C LEU A 313 7.05 10.72 0.19
N THR A 314 6.57 10.49 1.42
CA THR A 314 7.36 10.05 2.58
C THR A 314 7.95 8.66 2.43
N ASP A 315 7.41 7.83 1.53
CA ASP A 315 7.98 6.51 1.18
C ASP A 315 9.30 6.61 0.37
N PHE A 316 9.71 7.83 -0.02
CA PHE A 316 11.05 8.08 -0.52
C PHE A 316 12.06 8.24 0.61
N SER A 317 13.29 7.81 0.36
CA SER A 317 14.43 8.23 1.16
C SER A 317 14.78 9.66 0.80
N PHE A 318 14.87 10.51 1.82
CA PHE A 318 15.36 11.89 1.68
C PHE A 318 16.90 11.95 1.58
N ALA A 319 17.60 10.82 1.78
CA ALA A 319 19.02 10.71 1.51
C ALA A 319 19.25 10.51 0.00
N PRO A 320 19.97 11.41 -0.69
CA PRO A 320 20.17 11.32 -2.14
C PRO A 320 21.09 10.16 -2.54
N ALA A 321 21.98 9.74 -1.63
CA ALA A 321 22.95 8.67 -1.81
C ALA A 321 23.28 7.99 -0.47
N ASP A 322 23.89 6.81 -0.55
CA ASP A 322 24.48 6.13 0.61
C ASP A 322 25.79 6.78 1.07
N ALA A 323 26.38 6.25 2.14
CA ALA A 323 27.65 6.76 2.68
C ALA A 323 28.84 6.65 1.70
N GLN A 324 28.70 5.90 0.61
CA GLN A 324 29.71 5.74 -0.45
C GLN A 324 29.36 6.57 -1.70
N GLY A 325 28.35 7.45 -1.64
CA GLY A 325 27.94 8.31 -2.75
C GLY A 325 27.12 7.59 -3.83
N ARG A 326 26.72 6.32 -3.62
CA ARG A 326 25.89 5.59 -4.58
C ARG A 326 24.43 6.01 -4.44
N PRO A 327 23.72 6.23 -5.54
CA PRO A 327 22.33 6.65 -5.48
C PRO A 327 21.43 5.55 -4.91
N GLY A 328 20.58 5.94 -3.96
CA GLY A 328 19.65 5.02 -3.29
C GLY A 328 18.50 4.58 -4.18
N CYS A 329 18.11 3.30 -4.11
CA CYS A 329 16.96 2.78 -4.89
C CYS A 329 15.62 3.42 -4.51
N ARG A 330 15.52 4.09 -3.35
CA ARG A 330 14.31 4.81 -2.87
C ARG A 330 14.49 6.32 -2.82
N ARG A 331 15.57 6.89 -3.35
CA ARG A 331 15.82 8.35 -3.30
C ARG A 331 14.66 9.17 -3.88
N SER A 332 14.36 10.34 -3.32
CA SER A 332 13.53 11.31 -4.03
C SER A 332 14.16 11.64 -5.41
N ALA A 333 13.32 11.86 -6.42
CA ALA A 333 13.78 12.11 -7.77
C ALA A 333 12.81 13.07 -8.50
N PRO A 334 13.11 13.51 -9.74
CA PRO A 334 12.27 14.48 -10.44
C PRO A 334 10.88 13.94 -10.75
N ALA A 335 10.00 14.83 -11.23
CA ALA A 335 8.58 14.56 -11.47
C ALA A 335 8.34 13.23 -12.20
N GLY A 336 7.35 12.47 -11.73
CA GLY A 336 6.92 11.20 -12.33
C GLY A 336 7.42 9.93 -11.63
N ARG A 337 8.40 10.01 -10.73
CA ARG A 337 8.84 8.86 -9.94
C ARG A 337 7.79 8.47 -8.89
N CYS A 338 7.52 7.18 -8.80
CA CYS A 338 6.62 6.57 -7.82
C CYS A 338 7.39 6.05 -6.59
N PRO A 339 6.93 6.37 -5.37
CA PRO A 339 7.46 5.76 -4.15
C PRO A 339 7.19 4.25 -4.10
N CYS A 340 8.01 3.54 -3.33
CA CYS A 340 7.98 2.09 -3.24
C CYS A 340 6.97 1.56 -2.21
N ARG A 341 5.94 0.85 -2.67
CA ARG A 341 4.74 0.50 -1.86
C ARG A 341 4.68 -0.98 -1.45
N THR A 342 3.66 -1.37 -0.69
CA THR A 342 3.40 -2.78 -0.31
C THR A 342 1.90 -3.16 -0.45
N PRO A 343 1.30 -3.08 -1.65
CA PRO A 343 -0.10 -3.42 -1.91
C PRO A 343 -0.38 -4.93 -1.90
N ALA A 344 -1.65 -5.30 -2.11
CA ALA A 344 -2.15 -6.67 -2.05
C ALA A 344 -1.53 -7.68 -3.02
N TRP A 345 -1.72 -8.94 -2.65
CA TRP A 345 -1.41 -10.13 -3.43
C TRP A 345 -2.66 -11.01 -3.55
N ALA A 346 -2.64 -11.93 -4.50
CA ALA A 346 -3.67 -12.93 -4.71
C ALA A 346 -3.01 -14.31 -4.87
N THR A 347 -3.64 -15.35 -4.33
CA THR A 347 -3.21 -16.74 -4.53
C THR A 347 -4.15 -17.50 -5.46
N TRP A 348 -3.54 -18.30 -6.32
CA TRP A 348 -4.20 -19.22 -7.23
C TRP A 348 -3.67 -20.63 -6.97
N THR A 349 -4.49 -21.66 -7.14
CA THR A 349 -3.98 -23.04 -7.18
C THR A 349 -3.56 -23.40 -8.61
N SER A 350 -2.53 -24.23 -8.76
CA SER A 350 -1.94 -24.59 -10.07
C SER A 350 -2.90 -25.28 -11.05
N ALA A 351 -4.10 -25.68 -10.61
CA ALA A 351 -5.13 -26.30 -11.44
C ALA A 351 -5.98 -25.31 -12.27
N GLY A 352 -5.64 -24.01 -12.30
CA GLY A 352 -6.19 -23.03 -13.26
C GLY A 352 -7.68 -22.69 -13.14
N ALA A 353 -8.42 -23.28 -12.20
CA ALA A 353 -9.89 -23.22 -12.22
C ALA A 353 -10.55 -22.34 -11.13
N CYS A 354 -9.82 -21.86 -10.11
CA CYS A 354 -10.43 -20.99 -9.09
C CYS A 354 -9.38 -20.11 -8.36
N PRO A 355 -9.68 -18.82 -8.10
CA PRO A 355 -8.91 -18.02 -7.15
C PRO A 355 -9.02 -18.68 -5.77
N ALA A 356 -7.88 -19.06 -5.18
CA ALA A 356 -7.85 -19.80 -3.92
C ALA A 356 -8.29 -18.90 -2.75
N ARG A 357 -7.87 -17.63 -2.78
CA ARG A 357 -8.33 -16.51 -1.93
C ARG A 357 -7.59 -15.23 -2.34
N PRO A 358 -8.26 -14.11 -2.60
CA PRO A 358 -7.63 -12.80 -2.47
C PRO A 358 -7.43 -12.51 -0.96
N GLY A 359 -6.24 -12.06 -0.56
CA GLY A 359 -5.90 -11.92 0.86
C GLY A 359 -4.87 -10.83 1.13
N TRP A 360 -5.16 -9.93 2.07
CA TRP A 360 -4.24 -8.88 2.50
C TRP A 360 -4.63 -8.23 3.83
N ARG A 361 -3.66 -7.69 4.58
CA ARG A 361 -3.85 -6.90 5.81
C ARG A 361 -3.27 -5.47 5.71
N PRO A 362 -3.99 -4.42 6.17
CA PRO A 362 -3.47 -3.06 6.29
C PRO A 362 -2.27 -2.89 7.24
N GLY A 363 -1.43 -1.85 7.06
CA GLY A 363 -0.44 -1.40 8.05
C GLY A 363 1.05 -1.34 7.65
N GLY A 364 1.44 -0.58 6.62
CA GLY A 364 2.84 -0.15 6.43
C GLY A 364 3.95 -1.23 6.29
N PRO A 365 5.17 -1.02 6.82
CA PRO A 365 6.25 -2.01 6.78
C PRO A 365 6.08 -3.18 7.78
N ALA A 366 5.23 -3.06 8.80
CA ALA A 366 5.05 -4.05 9.88
C ALA A 366 4.15 -5.26 9.52
N ARG A 367 3.98 -5.58 8.23
CA ARG A 367 2.96 -6.54 7.76
C ARG A 367 3.38 -8.00 7.99
N ARG A 368 2.46 -8.79 8.57
CA ARG A 368 2.49 -10.26 8.61
C ARG A 368 1.44 -10.83 7.64
N PRO A 369 1.64 -12.05 7.08
CA PRO A 369 0.62 -12.72 6.27
C PRO A 369 -0.69 -12.79 7.05
N ALA A 370 -1.81 -12.63 6.33
CA ALA A 370 -3.11 -12.79 6.94
C ALA A 370 -3.24 -14.24 7.45
N GLN A 371 -3.32 -14.41 8.76
CA GLN A 371 -3.91 -15.62 9.33
C GLN A 371 -5.36 -15.66 8.83
N SER A 372 -5.67 -16.69 8.04
CA SER A 372 -7.02 -17.06 7.60
C SER A 372 -7.45 -18.33 8.31
#